data_AF-A0A1W9W5Z9-F1
#
_entry.id   AF-A0A1W9W5Z9-F1
#
_cell.length_a   1.000
_cell.length_b   1.000
_cell.length_c   1.000
_cell.angle_alpha   90.00
_cell.angle_beta   90.00
_cell.angle_gamma   90.00
#
_symmetry.space_group_name_H-M   'P 1'
#
loop_
_entity.id
_entity.type
_entity.pdbx_description
1 polymer ?
#
loop_
_entity_poly.entity_id
_entity_poly.type
_entity_poly.pdbx_seq_one_letter_code
_entity_poly.pdbx_strand_id
1 'polypeptide(L)'
;MNDFPIHTGVKLVPQPGIKPPYKMEFIELDAKGKAIRTVFMQRSFDPMPLKPGTYKITYRQEEHGSSTLTLVDAFELPEGTLVEVEM
;
A
#
# COMPACT_ATOMS: atom_id res chain seq x y z
N MET A 1 -16.70 -16.07 0.83
CA MET A 1 -15.25 -15.82 0.80
C MET A 1 -14.86 -15.71 -0.66
N ASN A 2 -14.29 -14.59 -1.09
CA ASN A 2 -13.70 -14.54 -2.43
C ASN A 2 -12.24 -14.97 -2.27
N ASP A 3 -11.93 -16.18 -2.71
CA ASP A 3 -10.57 -16.68 -2.79
C ASP A 3 -9.95 -16.15 -4.09
N PHE A 4 -9.03 -15.20 -3.98
CA PHE A 4 -8.15 -14.82 -5.07
C PHE A 4 -6.77 -15.40 -4.78
N PRO A 5 -6.06 -15.93 -5.78
CA PRO A 5 -4.74 -16.48 -5.54
C PRO A 5 -3.83 -15.37 -4.97
N ILE A 6 -3.21 -15.63 -3.81
CA ILE A 6 -2.34 -14.69 -3.09
C ILE A 6 -0.96 -14.69 -3.75
N HIS A 7 -0.89 -14.19 -4.98
CA HIS A 7 0.33 -14.12 -5.78
C HIS A 7 0.58 -12.69 -6.30
N THR A 8 -0.23 -11.74 -5.86
CA THR A 8 -0.13 -10.31 -6.19
C THR A 8 -0.03 -9.50 -4.90
N GLY A 9 0.83 -8.50 -4.87
CA GLY A 9 1.00 -7.68 -3.67
C GLY A 9 2.00 -6.56 -3.82
N VAL A 10 2.15 -5.81 -2.73
CA VAL A 10 3.11 -4.71 -2.64
C VAL A 10 4.03 -4.96 -1.46
N LYS A 11 5.33 -4.74 -1.66
CA LYS A 11 6.32 -4.76 -0.60
C LYS A 11 6.97 -3.39 -0.51
N LEU A 12 6.96 -2.83 0.70
CA LEU A 12 7.64 -1.56 0.98
C LEU A 12 9.09 -1.86 1.31
N VAL A 13 10.01 -1.15 0.68
CA VAL A 13 11.45 -1.28 0.90
C VAL A 13 11.94 0.01 1.55
N PRO A 14 11.98 0.08 2.89
CA PRO A 14 12.45 1.26 3.60
C PRO A 14 13.97 1.39 3.52
N GLN A 15 14.46 2.62 3.54
CA GLN A 15 15.87 2.88 3.82
C GLN A 15 16.32 2.26 5.16
N PRO A 16 17.59 1.82 5.28
CA PRO A 16 18.12 1.25 6.52
C PRO A 16 17.91 2.17 7.73
N GLY A 17 17.38 1.60 8.82
CA GLY A 17 17.16 2.32 10.08
C GLY A 17 15.83 3.06 10.21
N ILE A 18 14.99 3.08 9.17
CA ILE A 18 13.64 3.63 9.24
C ILE A 18 12.72 2.68 10.02
N LYS A 19 11.98 3.24 10.98
CA LYS A 19 10.95 2.50 11.74
C LYS A 19 9.67 2.39 10.91
N PRO A 20 8.93 1.28 11.02
CA PRO A 20 7.62 1.15 10.40
C PRO A 20 6.70 2.32 10.78
N PRO A 21 5.96 2.89 9.81
CA PRO A 21 5.01 3.94 10.12
C PRO A 21 3.85 3.38 10.94
N TYR A 22 3.18 4.25 11.67
CA TYR A 22 1.98 3.89 12.40
C TYR A 22 0.93 3.22 11.50
N LYS A 23 0.73 3.76 10.29
CA LYS A 23 -0.24 3.24 9.33
C LYS A 23 0.22 3.44 7.89
N MET A 24 0.10 2.40 7.08
CA MET A 24 0.14 2.43 5.61
C MET A 24 -1.27 2.18 5.09
N GLU A 25 -1.71 2.90 4.07
CA GLU A 25 -2.99 2.65 3.39
C GLU A 25 -2.75 2.39 1.91
N PHE A 26 -3.31 1.29 1.42
CA PHE A 26 -3.36 0.92 0.02
C PHE A 26 -4.79 1.17 -0.47
N ILE A 27 -4.95 2.22 -1.24
CA ILE A 27 -6.24 2.74 -1.69
C ILE A 27 -6.41 2.32 -3.15
N GLU A 28 -7.30 1.37 -3.39
CA GLU A 28 -7.69 0.95 -4.74
C GLU A 28 -8.52 2.05 -5.41
N LEU A 29 -8.18 2.37 -6.65
CA LEU A 29 -8.82 3.41 -7.46
C LEU A 29 -9.62 2.81 -8.61
N ASP A 30 -10.75 3.43 -8.95
CA ASP A 30 -11.47 3.15 -10.19
C ASP A 30 -10.82 3.83 -11.40
N ALA A 31 -11.37 3.58 -12.59
CA ALA A 31 -10.91 4.19 -13.85
C ALA A 31 -11.00 5.73 -13.88
N LYS A 32 -11.70 6.36 -12.92
CA LYS A 32 -11.80 7.81 -12.76
C LYS A 32 -10.91 8.33 -11.61
N GLY A 33 -10.07 7.48 -11.01
CA GLY A 33 -9.21 7.83 -9.88
C GLY A 33 -9.93 7.94 -8.53
N LYS A 34 -11.17 7.47 -8.43
CA LYS A 34 -11.93 7.49 -7.17
C LYS A 34 -11.62 6.25 -6.34
N ALA A 35 -11.42 6.43 -5.04
CA ALA A 35 -11.24 5.33 -4.10
C ALA A 35 -12.45 4.38 -4.10
N ILE A 36 -12.19 3.09 -4.36
CA ILE A 36 -13.18 2.00 -4.27
C ILE A 36 -13.04 1.25 -2.94
N ARG A 37 -11.80 0.97 -2.54
CA ARG A 37 -11.49 0.17 -1.35
C ARG A 37 -10.18 0.64 -0.73
N THR A 38 -10.14 0.68 0.60
CA THR A 38 -8.91 0.88 1.35
C THR A 38 -8.62 -0.35 2.19
N VAL A 39 -7.38 -0.83 2.10
CA VAL A 39 -6.81 -1.77 3.07
C VAL A 39 -5.60 -1.12 3.71
N PHE A 40 -5.30 -1.50 4.94
CA PHE A 40 -4.22 -0.88 5.68
C PHE A 40 -3.36 -1.91 6.40
N MET A 41 -2.13 -1.52 6.63
CA MET A 41 -1.17 -2.22 7.47
C MET A 41 -0.69 -1.26 8.55
N GLN A 42 -0.51 -1.74 9.77
CA GLN A 42 -0.05 -0.93 10.89
C GLN A 42 1.29 -1.45 11.39
N ARG A 43 2.23 -0.52 11.64
CA ARG A 43 3.50 -0.80 12.32
C ARG A 43 4.31 -1.96 11.70
N SER A 44 4.20 -2.16 10.39
CA SER A 44 4.94 -3.20 9.64
C SER A 44 5.34 -2.72 8.25
N PHE A 45 6.35 -3.38 7.67
CA PHE A 45 6.77 -3.30 6.28
C PHE A 45 6.61 -4.65 5.55
N ASP A 46 5.88 -5.61 6.16
CA ASP A 46 5.64 -6.90 5.54
C ASP A 46 4.95 -6.75 4.18
N PRO A 47 5.18 -7.67 3.23
CA PRO A 47 4.45 -7.67 1.97
C PRO A 47 2.94 -7.70 2.22
N MET A 48 2.23 -6.76 1.61
CA MET A 48 0.77 -6.68 1.66
C MET A 48 0.18 -7.38 0.43
N PRO A 49 -0.53 -8.50 0.60
CA PRO A 49 -1.25 -9.11 -0.51
C PRO A 49 -2.42 -8.22 -0.94
N LEU A 50 -2.50 -7.96 -2.24
CA LEU A 50 -3.51 -7.11 -2.84
C LEU A 50 -4.04 -7.79 -4.10
N LYS A 51 -5.27 -7.47 -4.48
CA LYS A 51 -5.77 -7.88 -5.79
C LYS A 51 -5.12 -7.03 -6.88
N PRO A 52 -5.10 -7.50 -8.13
CA PRO A 52 -4.69 -6.67 -9.25
C PRO A 52 -5.58 -5.43 -9.37
N GLY A 53 -5.00 -4.30 -9.78
CA GLY A 53 -5.72 -3.03 -9.93
C GLY A 53 -4.82 -1.81 -9.85
N THR A 54 -5.42 -0.62 -9.81
CA THR A 54 -4.69 0.65 -9.66
C THR A 54 -4.74 1.09 -8.20
N TYR A 55 -3.59 1.44 -7.64
CA TYR A 55 -3.48 1.77 -6.22
C TYR A 55 -2.76 3.09 -5.97
N LYS A 56 -3.25 3.83 -4.98
CA LYS A 56 -2.56 4.91 -4.28
C LYS A 56 -2.02 4.39 -2.95
N ILE A 57 -0.82 4.81 -2.57
CA ILE A 57 -0.20 4.46 -1.29
C ILE A 57 -0.01 5.73 -0.47
N THR A 58 -0.59 5.74 0.73
CA THR A 58 -0.35 6.78 1.74
C THR A 58 0.24 6.16 2.99
N TYR A 59 0.90 6.98 3.79
CA TYR A 59 1.43 6.58 5.09
C TYR A 59 1.29 7.68 6.12
N ARG A 60 1.26 7.27 7.38
CA ARG A 60 1.27 8.15 8.53
C ARG A 60 2.31 7.67 9.52
N GLN A 61 3.32 8.50 9.76
CA GLN A 61 4.49 8.11 10.54
C GLN A 61 4.13 7.82 12.01
N GLU A 62 3.35 8.69 12.64
CA GLU A 62 2.99 8.62 14.05
C GLU A 62 1.48 8.73 14.27
N GLU A 63 0.97 8.11 15.33
CA GLU A 63 -0.45 8.09 15.67
C GLU A 63 -1.02 9.48 16.01
N HIS A 64 -0.20 10.32 16.64
CA HIS A 64 -0.50 11.71 16.99
C HIS A 64 0.60 12.61 16.44
N GLY A 65 0.28 13.88 16.15
CA GLY A 65 1.29 14.86 15.73
C GLY A 65 1.81 14.73 14.29
N SER A 66 1.58 13.60 13.59
CA SER A 66 1.96 13.45 12.17
C SER A 66 0.76 13.55 11.22
N SER A 67 1.02 14.14 10.04
CA SER A 67 0.10 14.15 8.90
C SER A 67 0.22 12.87 8.08
N THR A 68 -0.84 12.56 7.33
CA THR A 68 -0.79 11.52 6.30
C THR A 68 -0.09 12.09 5.07
N LEU A 69 0.90 11.36 4.56
CA LEU A 69 1.67 11.69 3.38
C LEU A 69 1.36 10.69 2.26
N THR A 70 1.43 11.14 1.01
CA THR A 70 1.29 10.27 -0.16
C THR A 70 2.68 9.81 -0.60
N LEU A 71 2.90 8.50 -0.70
CA LEU A 71 4.13 7.91 -1.25
C LEU A 71 4.03 7.76 -2.75
N VAL A 72 2.91 7.20 -3.21
CA VAL A 72 2.63 6.95 -4.63
C VAL A 72 1.21 7.39 -4.90
N ASP A 73 1.02 8.33 -5.83
CA ASP A 73 -0.31 8.89 -6.12
C ASP A 73 -1.18 7.91 -6.93
N ALA A 74 -0.58 7.15 -7.83
CA ALA A 74 -1.20 6.02 -8.53
C ALA A 74 -0.13 5.12 -9.17
N PHE A 75 -0.31 3.81 -9.10
CA PHE A 75 0.44 2.84 -9.90
C PHE A 75 -0.43 1.64 -10.24
N GLU A 76 -0.11 0.96 -11.33
CA GLU A 76 -0.75 -0.30 -11.71
C GLU A 76 -0.10 -1.46 -10.97
N LEU A 77 -0.92 -2.33 -10.40
CA LEU A 77 -0.55 -3.60 -9.80
C LEU A 77 -1.07 -4.74 -10.69
N PRO A 78 -0.23 -5.31 -11.57
CA PRO A 78 -0.63 -6.40 -12.44
C PRO A 78 -0.87 -7.70 -11.68
N GLU A 79 -1.61 -8.62 -12.30
CA GLU A 79 -1.80 -9.97 -11.77
C GLU A 79 -0.47 -10.74 -11.70
N GLY A 80 -0.32 -11.52 -10.64
CA GLY A 80 0.84 -12.36 -10.37
C GLY A 80 2.13 -11.61 -10.07
N THR A 81 2.05 -10.32 -9.73
CA THR A 81 3.23 -9.47 -9.52
C THR A 81 3.36 -9.01 -8.07
N LEU A 82 4.60 -9.05 -7.56
CA LEU A 82 4.99 -8.32 -6.35
C LEU A 82 5.67 -7.02 -6.77
N VAL A 83 5.01 -5.88 -6.50
CA VAL A 83 5.60 -4.57 -6.75
C VAL A 83 6.37 -4.12 -5.51
N GLU A 84 7.65 -3.79 -5.69
CA GLU A 84 8.47 -3.19 -4.63
C GLU A 84 8.42 -1.67 -4.73
N VAL A 85 8.14 -1.01 -3.61
CA VAL A 85 8.08 0.46 -3.51
C VAL A 85 9.13 0.93 -2.54
N GLU A 86 10.11 1.68 -3.03
CA GLU A 86 11.18 2.25 -2.23
C GLU A 86 10.68 3.48 -1.44
N MET A 87 11.11 3.59 -0.18
CA MET A 87 10.77 4.69 0.74
C MET A 87 12.00 5.44 1.25
#